data_AF-A0A0P7W1J0-F1
#
_entry.id   AF-A0A0P7W1J0-F1
#
_cell.length_a   1.000
_cell.length_b   1.000
_cell.length_c   1.000
_cell.angle_alpha   90.00
_cell.angle_beta   90.00
_cell.angle_gamma   90.00
#
_symmetry.space_group_name_H-M   'P 1'
#
loop_
_entity.id
_entity.type
_entity.pdbx_description
1 polymer ?
#
loop_
_entity_poly.entity_id
_entity_poly.type
_entity_poly.pdbx_seq_one_letter_code
_entity_poly.pdbx_strand_id
1 'polypeptide(L)'
;MMRNMILSAFAALSLALPATAQEIGTVASLDPTLRGTPPGAGTRTLAIGNAVMSGETMETGAAGRAQLLFLDQTTLSLAPSSRIVLDDFVYDPNAGGGDVGIRLTTGALRFVGGKATEDREATITTPSATIGVRGSSTLVLLQGGTTYAVFLAGERLCLTPPGGARQCTSRRGGVLSSADGYVGRVDPDFLASALARIDGTPQIGTGPRDTTGIGPDNPPDRQPVSTTGEEPDTGIFDDPVREDTDVGIFGGGEEAGTPTLGTLEQCVLEATQFNFTADELIDLFGSLSAAALEFPAVGQCL
;
A
#
# COMPACT_ATOMS: atom_id res chain seq x y z
N MET A 1 45.79 -3.92 -70.87
CA MET A 1 46.08 -4.08 -69.43
C MET A 1 45.06 -3.22 -68.67
N MET A 2 43.86 -3.74 -68.41
CA MET A 2 43.41 -4.29 -67.11
C MET A 2 43.59 -3.30 -65.94
N ARG A 3 42.49 -2.75 -65.39
CA ARG A 3 41.94 -3.21 -64.09
C ARG A 3 40.60 -2.54 -63.76
N ASN A 4 39.59 -3.38 -63.49
CA ASN A 4 38.30 -3.05 -62.87
C ASN A 4 38.44 -2.19 -61.60
N MET A 5 37.52 -1.25 -61.40
CA MET A 5 37.10 -0.84 -60.06
C MET A 5 35.57 -0.81 -60.02
N ILE A 6 35.01 -1.90 -59.49
CA ILE A 6 33.60 -2.04 -59.16
C ILE A 6 33.41 -1.36 -57.80
N LEU A 7 32.63 -0.29 -57.75
CA LEU A 7 32.18 0.36 -56.52
C LEU A 7 31.10 -0.53 -55.89
N SER A 8 31.46 -1.29 -54.87
CA SER A 8 30.51 -2.10 -54.10
C SER A 8 29.90 -1.23 -53.00
N ALA A 9 28.64 -0.84 -53.18
CA ALA A 9 27.83 -0.18 -52.15
C ALA A 9 27.45 -1.21 -51.07
N PHE A 10 28.11 -1.14 -49.91
CA PHE A 10 27.76 -1.93 -48.74
C PHE A 10 26.63 -1.22 -47.98
N ALA A 11 25.39 -1.51 -48.36
CA ALA A 11 24.22 -1.09 -47.59
C ALA A 11 24.12 -1.97 -46.33
N ALA A 12 24.52 -1.43 -45.19
CA ALA A 12 24.36 -2.07 -43.89
C ALA A 12 22.87 -2.08 -43.52
N LEU A 13 22.19 -3.18 -43.84
CA LEU A 13 20.83 -3.46 -43.41
C LEU A 13 20.89 -3.87 -41.93
N SER A 14 20.70 -2.91 -41.04
CA SER A 14 20.55 -3.15 -39.60
C SER A 14 19.22 -3.85 -39.35
N LEU A 15 19.24 -5.17 -39.19
CA LEU A 15 18.10 -5.95 -38.70
C LEU A 15 17.81 -5.54 -37.25
N ALA A 16 16.74 -4.79 -37.03
CA ALA A 16 16.18 -4.60 -35.70
C ALA A 16 15.54 -5.93 -35.26
N LEU A 17 16.21 -6.66 -34.37
CA LEU A 17 15.61 -7.81 -33.70
C LEU A 17 14.43 -7.31 -32.84
N PRO A 18 13.26 -7.96 -32.90
CA PRO A 18 12.16 -7.61 -32.01
C PRO A 18 12.60 -7.87 -30.57
N ALA A 19 12.59 -6.83 -29.73
CA ALA A 19 12.80 -6.98 -28.31
C ALA A 19 11.68 -7.89 -27.77
N THR A 20 12.04 -9.11 -27.37
CA THR A 20 11.09 -10.03 -26.75
C THR A 20 10.91 -9.57 -25.32
N ALA A 21 9.66 -9.38 -24.89
CA ALA A 21 9.34 -9.00 -23.51
C ALA A 21 9.93 -10.05 -22.55
N GLN A 22 10.77 -9.62 -21.61
CA GLN A 22 11.41 -10.50 -20.65
C GLN A 22 10.45 -10.85 -19.53
N GLU A 23 10.40 -12.13 -19.13
CA GLU A 23 9.68 -12.54 -17.92
C GLU A 23 10.41 -12.01 -16.67
N ILE A 24 9.67 -11.31 -15.80
CA ILE A 24 10.20 -10.64 -14.61
C ILE A 24 9.60 -11.15 -13.31
N GLY A 25 8.53 -11.96 -13.39
CA GLY A 25 7.84 -12.47 -12.22
C GLY A 25 6.62 -13.30 -12.54
N THR A 26 5.85 -13.59 -11.50
CA THR A 26 4.64 -14.40 -11.57
C THR A 26 3.52 -13.79 -10.74
N VAL A 27 2.27 -14.12 -11.09
CA VAL A 27 1.10 -13.77 -10.27
C VAL A 27 1.02 -14.72 -9.08
N ALA A 28 1.28 -14.22 -7.88
CA ALA A 28 1.27 -15.00 -6.64
C ALA A 28 -0.14 -15.18 -6.06
N SER A 29 -0.99 -14.16 -6.18
CA SER A 29 -2.38 -14.19 -5.73
C SER A 29 -3.23 -13.22 -6.56
N LEU A 30 -4.52 -13.50 -6.69
CA LEU A 30 -5.50 -12.58 -7.28
C LEU A 30 -6.90 -12.88 -6.72
N ASP A 31 -7.72 -11.85 -6.57
CA ASP A 31 -9.11 -11.99 -6.13
C ASP A 31 -9.95 -10.76 -6.50
N PRO A 32 -11.01 -10.83 -7.31
CA PRO A 32 -11.37 -11.92 -8.22
C PRO A 32 -10.76 -11.76 -9.61
N THR A 33 -10.32 -10.56 -10.00
CA THR A 33 -9.94 -10.25 -11.38
C THR A 33 -8.66 -9.42 -11.50
N LEU A 34 -7.79 -9.88 -12.38
CA LEU A 34 -6.55 -9.21 -12.82
C LEU A 34 -6.42 -9.40 -14.33
N ARG A 35 -6.11 -8.32 -15.05
CA ARG A 35 -5.80 -8.34 -16.48
C ARG A 35 -4.38 -7.85 -16.71
N GLY A 36 -3.73 -8.41 -17.72
CA GLY A 36 -2.39 -8.04 -18.17
C GLY A 36 -2.40 -7.75 -19.65
N THR A 37 -1.64 -6.75 -20.09
CA THR A 37 -1.42 -6.44 -21.51
C THR A 37 0.09 -6.36 -21.75
N PRO A 38 0.74 -7.46 -22.16
CA PRO A 38 2.16 -7.47 -22.47
C PRO A 38 2.49 -6.56 -23.66
N PRO A 39 3.72 -6.04 -23.76
CA PRO A 39 4.10 -5.21 -24.89
C PRO A 39 4.07 -6.04 -26.19
N GLY A 40 3.37 -5.52 -27.20
CA GLY A 40 3.20 -6.20 -28.50
C GLY A 40 2.15 -7.32 -28.51
N ALA A 41 1.41 -7.54 -27.43
CA ALA A 41 0.34 -8.52 -27.33
C ALA A 41 -1.00 -7.89 -26.91
N GLY A 42 -2.10 -8.62 -27.09
CA GLY A 42 -3.43 -8.21 -26.65
C GLY A 42 -3.64 -8.39 -25.15
N THR A 43 -4.64 -7.69 -24.60
CA THR A 43 -5.06 -7.84 -23.20
C THR A 43 -5.56 -9.26 -22.93
N ARG A 44 -5.14 -9.84 -21.81
CA ARG A 44 -5.52 -11.17 -21.32
C ARG A 44 -5.93 -11.13 -19.85
N THR A 45 -6.81 -12.04 -19.45
CA THR A 45 -7.05 -12.31 -18.03
C THR A 45 -5.89 -13.12 -17.46
N LEU A 46 -5.42 -12.73 -16.28
CA LEU A 46 -4.35 -13.41 -15.58
C LEU A 46 -4.92 -14.35 -14.51
N ALA A 47 -4.25 -15.48 -14.36
CA ALA A 47 -4.45 -16.50 -13.34
C ALA A 47 -3.20 -16.61 -12.45
N ILE A 48 -3.35 -17.20 -11.27
CA ILE A 48 -2.23 -17.51 -10.38
C ILE A 48 -1.20 -18.37 -11.14
N GLY A 49 0.09 -18.05 -10.98
CA GLY A 49 1.19 -18.72 -11.65
C GLY A 49 1.45 -18.26 -13.09
N ASN A 50 0.64 -17.38 -13.67
CA ASN A 50 0.98 -16.79 -14.96
C ASN A 50 2.22 -15.90 -14.86
N ALA A 51 3.07 -16.00 -15.88
CA ALA A 51 4.22 -15.13 -16.07
C ALA A 51 3.78 -13.68 -16.29
N VAL A 52 4.56 -12.78 -15.69
CA VAL A 52 4.47 -11.32 -15.80
C VAL A 52 5.69 -10.84 -16.57
N MET A 53 5.43 -10.02 -17.58
CA MET A 53 6.46 -9.54 -18.51
C MET A 53 6.88 -8.10 -18.20
N SER A 54 8.14 -7.75 -18.49
CA SER A 54 8.59 -6.37 -18.54
C SER A 54 7.81 -5.61 -19.62
N GLY A 55 7.45 -4.36 -19.32
CA GLY A 55 6.57 -3.51 -20.11
C GLY A 55 5.09 -3.87 -20.02
N GLU A 56 4.70 -4.88 -19.22
CA GLU A 56 3.29 -5.29 -19.12
C GLU A 56 2.46 -4.28 -18.33
N THR A 57 1.30 -3.91 -18.89
CA THR A 57 0.29 -3.11 -18.18
C THR A 57 -0.64 -4.04 -17.42
N MET A 58 -0.81 -3.80 -16.12
CA MET A 58 -1.62 -4.65 -15.24
C MET A 58 -2.79 -3.85 -14.67
N GLU A 59 -3.97 -4.46 -14.62
CA GLU A 59 -5.21 -3.82 -14.22
C GLU A 59 -6.02 -4.72 -13.29
N THR A 60 -6.39 -4.22 -12.12
CA THR A 60 -7.30 -4.91 -11.22
C THR A 60 -8.75 -4.43 -11.42
N GLY A 61 -9.70 -5.33 -11.21
CA GLY A 61 -11.13 -4.97 -11.24
C GLY A 61 -11.56 -4.08 -10.06
N ALA A 62 -12.83 -3.67 -10.04
CA ALA A 62 -13.39 -2.79 -9.01
C ALA A 62 -13.31 -3.33 -7.57
N ALA A 63 -13.31 -4.65 -7.42
CA ALA A 63 -13.04 -5.35 -6.16
C ALA A 63 -11.75 -6.20 -6.25
N GLY A 64 -11.00 -6.06 -7.34
CA GLY A 64 -9.84 -6.88 -7.67
C GLY A 64 -8.60 -6.50 -6.86
N ARG A 65 -8.03 -7.46 -6.16
CA ARG A 65 -6.68 -7.40 -5.59
C ARG A 65 -5.79 -8.38 -6.32
N ALA A 66 -4.51 -8.09 -6.35
CA ALA A 66 -3.51 -9.00 -6.90
C ALA A 66 -2.20 -8.84 -6.15
N GLN A 67 -1.44 -9.92 -6.08
CA GLN A 67 -0.07 -9.92 -5.59
C GLN A 67 0.83 -10.52 -6.67
N LEU A 68 1.89 -9.80 -6.99
CA LEU A 68 2.92 -10.22 -7.92
C LEU A 68 4.20 -10.52 -7.14
N LEU A 69 4.89 -11.60 -7.54
CA LEU A 69 6.19 -11.97 -7.02
C LEU A 69 7.21 -11.92 -8.16
N PHE A 70 8.20 -11.05 -8.03
CA PHE A 70 9.27 -10.88 -9.01
C PHE A 70 10.46 -11.80 -8.72
N LEU A 71 11.33 -11.97 -9.72
CA LEU A 71 12.50 -12.85 -9.66
C LEU A 71 13.54 -12.45 -8.59
N ASP A 72 13.56 -11.17 -8.21
CA ASP A 72 14.42 -10.61 -7.17
C ASP A 72 13.82 -10.72 -5.76
N GLN A 73 12.70 -11.45 -5.62
CA GLN A 73 11.88 -11.58 -4.41
C GLN A 73 11.13 -10.29 -4.01
N THR A 74 11.10 -9.28 -4.88
CA THR A 74 10.20 -8.13 -4.69
C THR A 74 8.75 -8.62 -4.78
N THR A 75 7.93 -8.12 -3.86
CA THR A 75 6.49 -8.40 -3.82
C THR A 75 5.73 -7.10 -4.05
N LEU A 76 4.77 -7.14 -4.97
CA LEU A 76 3.90 -6.00 -5.28
C LEU A 76 2.44 -6.39 -5.10
N SER A 77 1.76 -5.75 -4.15
CA SER A 77 0.32 -5.92 -3.94
C SER A 77 -0.44 -4.75 -4.57
N LEU A 78 -1.47 -5.04 -5.34
CA LEU A 78 -2.31 -4.07 -6.03
C LEU A 78 -3.68 -3.97 -5.35
N ALA A 79 -4.11 -2.75 -5.09
CA ALA A 79 -5.43 -2.46 -4.55
C ALA A 79 -6.54 -2.66 -5.62
N PRO A 80 -7.80 -2.69 -5.20
CA PRO A 80 -8.94 -2.53 -6.11
C PRO A 80 -8.85 -1.28 -6.99
N SER A 81 -9.30 -1.41 -8.24
CA SER A 81 -9.33 -0.33 -9.24
C SER A 81 -7.94 0.28 -9.53
N SER A 82 -6.91 -0.55 -9.56
CA SER A 82 -5.53 -0.11 -9.81
C SER A 82 -5.08 -0.43 -11.23
N ARG A 83 -4.31 0.49 -11.82
CA ARG A 83 -3.62 0.29 -13.09
C ARG A 83 -2.16 0.63 -12.92
N ILE A 84 -1.28 -0.30 -13.26
CA ILE A 84 0.17 -0.11 -13.23
C ILE A 84 0.79 -0.50 -14.57
N VAL A 85 1.99 0.01 -14.82
CA VAL A 85 2.88 -0.43 -15.90
C VAL A 85 4.21 -0.84 -15.29
N LEU A 86 4.73 -1.99 -15.70
CA LEU A 86 6.01 -2.53 -15.24
C LEU A 86 7.12 -2.09 -16.21
N ASP A 87 7.47 -0.82 -16.21
CA ASP A 87 8.34 -0.21 -17.24
C ASP A 87 9.76 -0.82 -17.23
N ASP A 88 10.57 -0.50 -16.21
CA ASP A 88 11.99 -0.84 -16.17
C ASP A 88 12.27 -1.88 -15.09
N PHE A 89 12.09 -3.16 -15.42
CA PHE A 89 12.54 -4.26 -14.57
C PHE A 89 13.70 -4.97 -15.23
N VAL A 90 14.91 -4.52 -14.90
CA VAL A 90 16.14 -5.18 -15.32
C VAL A 90 16.74 -5.80 -14.08
N TYR A 91 16.65 -7.12 -13.94
CA TYR A 91 17.31 -7.85 -12.86
C TYR A 91 18.19 -8.94 -13.45
N ASP A 92 19.50 -8.87 -13.18
CA ASP A 92 20.44 -9.93 -13.51
C ASP A 92 20.85 -10.65 -12.20
N PRO A 93 20.41 -11.90 -11.98
CA PRO A 93 20.74 -12.65 -10.78
C PRO A 93 22.25 -12.94 -10.65
N ASN A 94 23.02 -12.87 -11.74
CA ASN A 94 24.47 -13.09 -11.73
C ASN A 94 25.25 -11.81 -11.41
N ALA A 95 24.71 -10.65 -11.77
CA ALA A 95 25.32 -9.35 -11.48
C ALA A 95 24.91 -8.80 -10.11
N GLY A 96 23.95 -9.43 -9.43
CA GLY A 96 23.49 -9.07 -8.08
C GLY A 96 22.76 -7.72 -8.00
N GLY A 97 22.47 -7.09 -9.14
CA GLY A 97 21.88 -5.77 -9.22
C GLY A 97 20.75 -5.70 -10.25
N GLY A 98 19.85 -4.76 -10.02
CA GLY A 98 18.78 -4.47 -10.95
C GLY A 98 18.12 -3.14 -10.68
N ASP A 99 17.49 -2.59 -11.71
CA ASP A 99 16.64 -1.41 -11.58
C ASP A 99 15.18 -1.87 -11.61
N VAL A 100 14.39 -1.33 -10.69
CA VAL A 100 12.96 -1.65 -10.51
C VAL A 100 12.17 -0.38 -10.73
N GLY A 101 11.46 -0.32 -11.85
CA GLY A 101 10.65 0.81 -12.31
C GLY A 101 9.19 0.39 -12.44
N ILE A 102 8.34 0.95 -11.59
CA ILE A 102 6.89 0.74 -11.62
C ILE A 102 6.21 2.07 -11.87
N ARG A 103 5.20 2.11 -12.74
CA ARG A 103 4.38 3.30 -12.94
C ARG A 103 2.94 3.03 -12.53
N LEU A 104 2.49 3.68 -11.46
CA LEU A 104 1.12 3.62 -10.97
C LEU A 104 0.30 4.74 -11.61
N THR A 105 -0.71 4.39 -12.40
CA THR A 105 -1.56 5.36 -13.11
C THR A 105 -2.82 5.70 -12.34
N THR A 106 -3.40 4.73 -11.64
CA THR A 106 -4.56 4.91 -10.76
C THR A 106 -4.57 3.85 -9.66
N GLY A 107 -5.25 4.15 -8.55
CA GLY A 107 -5.45 3.23 -7.43
C GLY A 107 -4.33 3.31 -6.40
N ALA A 108 -3.98 2.18 -5.82
CA ALA A 108 -2.96 2.07 -4.78
C ALA A 108 -2.18 0.77 -4.92
N LEU A 109 -0.95 0.79 -4.41
CA LEU A 109 -0.11 -0.40 -4.37
C LEU A 109 0.72 -0.43 -3.09
N ARG A 110 1.02 -1.63 -2.62
CA ARG A 110 2.04 -1.86 -1.60
C ARG A 110 3.24 -2.50 -2.26
N PHE A 111 4.39 -1.88 -2.09
CA PHE A 111 5.66 -2.37 -2.59
C PHE A 111 6.46 -2.93 -1.42
N VAL A 112 7.00 -4.12 -1.59
CA VAL A 112 7.99 -4.74 -0.70
C VAL A 112 9.18 -5.14 -1.54
N GLY A 113 10.24 -4.36 -1.49
CA GLY A 113 11.50 -4.57 -2.16
C GLY A 113 12.20 -5.85 -1.70
N GLY A 114 12.72 -6.57 -2.69
CA GLY A 114 13.61 -7.70 -2.52
C GLY A 114 15.07 -7.29 -2.72
N LYS A 115 15.88 -8.21 -3.25
CA LYS A 115 17.34 -8.09 -3.35
C LYS A 115 17.80 -6.87 -4.14
N ALA A 116 17.09 -6.49 -5.21
CA ALA A 116 17.45 -5.34 -6.04
C ALA A 116 17.39 -4.01 -5.28
N THR A 117 16.64 -3.96 -4.17
CA THR A 117 16.41 -2.74 -3.39
C THR A 117 17.33 -2.56 -2.18
N GLU A 118 18.26 -3.49 -1.97
CA GLU A 118 19.28 -3.39 -0.92
C GLU A 118 20.31 -2.31 -1.27
N ASP A 119 20.86 -2.38 -2.49
CA ASP A 119 21.91 -1.47 -2.94
C ASP A 119 21.38 -0.27 -3.76
N ARG A 120 20.18 -0.40 -4.34
CA ARG A 120 19.59 0.62 -5.22
C ARG A 120 18.17 1.00 -4.81
N GLU A 121 17.75 2.16 -5.29
CA GLU A 121 16.42 2.70 -5.02
C GLU A 121 15.43 2.17 -6.07
N ALA A 122 14.39 1.46 -5.65
CA ALA A 122 13.27 1.17 -6.54
C ALA A 122 12.51 2.45 -6.84
N THR A 123 12.14 2.67 -8.10
CA THR A 123 11.44 3.87 -8.55
C THR A 123 9.98 3.54 -8.84
N ILE A 124 9.08 4.24 -8.16
CA ILE A 124 7.64 4.18 -8.40
C ILE A 124 7.19 5.54 -8.91
N THR A 125 6.73 5.62 -10.15
CA THR A 125 6.26 6.87 -10.76
C THR A 125 4.74 6.93 -10.76
N THR A 126 4.19 8.09 -10.46
CA THR A 126 2.77 8.40 -10.58
C THR A 126 2.59 9.66 -11.46
N PRO A 127 1.35 10.02 -11.86
CA PRO A 127 1.11 11.26 -12.59
C PRO A 127 1.55 12.53 -11.83
N SER A 128 1.63 12.48 -10.49
CA SER A 128 1.92 13.64 -9.64
C SER A 128 3.19 13.53 -8.82
N ALA A 129 3.97 12.45 -8.90
CA ALA A 129 5.28 12.35 -8.26
C ALA A 129 6.12 11.17 -8.77
N THR A 130 7.43 11.27 -8.56
CA THR A 130 8.36 10.14 -8.59
C THR A 130 8.73 9.79 -7.15
N ILE A 131 8.41 8.58 -6.75
CA ILE A 131 8.75 8.01 -5.45
C ILE A 131 9.96 7.12 -5.65
N GLY A 132 10.91 7.22 -4.74
CA GLY A 132 12.02 6.29 -4.70
C GLY A 132 12.16 5.68 -3.32
N VAL A 133 12.30 4.35 -3.33
CA VAL A 133 12.22 3.48 -2.16
C VAL A 133 13.56 2.80 -1.98
N ARG A 134 14.25 3.12 -0.88
CA ARG A 134 15.49 2.42 -0.50
C ARG A 134 15.23 1.60 0.76
N GLY A 135 15.28 0.29 0.63
CA GLY A 135 14.85 -0.64 1.66
C GLY A 135 13.33 -0.86 1.71
N SER A 136 12.96 -1.93 2.41
CA SER A 136 11.92 -2.86 1.95
C SER A 136 10.54 -2.30 1.59
N SER A 137 9.78 -1.61 2.45
CA SER A 137 8.33 -1.50 2.22
C SER A 137 7.71 -0.10 2.30
N THR A 138 6.83 0.17 1.33
CA THR A 138 6.06 1.40 1.23
C THR A 138 4.64 1.11 0.74
N LEU A 139 3.69 1.94 1.16
CA LEU A 139 2.35 1.98 0.62
C LEU A 139 2.19 3.26 -0.21
N VAL A 140 1.71 3.16 -1.44
CA VAL A 140 1.52 4.29 -2.35
C VAL A 140 0.06 4.36 -2.76
N LEU A 141 -0.56 5.53 -2.61
CA LEU A 141 -1.95 5.78 -2.99
C LEU A 141 -2.03 7.01 -3.89
N LEU A 142 -2.80 6.90 -4.97
CA LEU A 142 -3.15 8.04 -5.81
C LEU A 142 -4.62 8.40 -5.58
N GLN A 143 -4.88 9.56 -4.98
CA GLN A 143 -6.23 10.01 -4.64
C GLN A 143 -6.40 11.49 -4.96
N GLY A 144 -7.43 11.82 -5.73
CA GLY A 144 -7.72 13.22 -6.10
C GLY A 144 -6.60 13.90 -6.91
N GLY A 145 -5.76 13.13 -7.60
CA GLY A 145 -4.57 13.65 -8.30
C GLY A 145 -3.34 13.82 -7.42
N THR A 146 -3.46 13.68 -6.10
CA THR A 146 -2.34 13.72 -5.16
C THR A 146 -1.81 12.32 -4.90
N THR A 147 -0.48 12.21 -4.87
CA THR A 147 0.21 10.98 -4.51
C THR A 147 0.58 11.02 -3.03
N TYR A 148 0.15 10.02 -2.29
CA TYR A 148 0.55 9.79 -0.91
C TYR A 148 1.43 8.55 -0.85
N ALA A 149 2.59 8.66 -0.21
CA ALA A 149 3.52 7.56 0.00
C ALA A 149 3.81 7.43 1.50
N VAL A 150 3.47 6.27 2.07
CA VAL A 150 3.65 5.94 3.48
C VAL A 150 4.85 5.02 3.63
N PHE A 151 5.85 5.46 4.39
CA PHE A 151 7.04 4.67 4.68
C PHE A 151 6.76 3.65 5.78
N LEU A 152 6.83 2.35 5.47
CA LEU A 152 6.55 1.29 6.44
C LEU A 152 7.84 0.74 7.05
N ALA A 153 8.82 0.42 6.21
CA ALA A 153 10.13 -0.09 6.62
C ALA A 153 11.20 0.14 5.54
N GLY A 154 12.47 0.16 5.95
CA GLY A 154 13.61 0.31 5.04
C GLY A 154 14.63 1.31 5.58
N GLU A 155 15.45 1.85 4.68
CA GLU A 155 16.41 2.91 4.99
C GLU A 155 15.75 4.29 4.86
N ARG A 156 15.10 4.55 3.71
CA ARG A 156 14.43 5.83 3.42
C ARG A 156 13.42 5.72 2.29
N LEU A 157 12.38 6.55 2.37
CA LEU A 157 11.43 6.83 1.30
C LEU A 157 11.64 8.27 0.84
N CYS A 158 11.71 8.49 -0.47
CA CYS A 158 11.76 9.81 -1.06
C CYS A 158 10.61 10.02 -2.05
N LEU A 159 10.12 11.24 -2.13
CA LEU A 159 9.10 11.69 -3.07
C LEU A 159 9.58 12.97 -3.74
N THR A 160 9.45 13.04 -5.06
CA THR A 160 9.79 14.20 -5.88
C THR A 160 8.57 14.58 -6.72
N PRO A 161 7.89 15.70 -6.44
CA PRO A 161 6.81 16.18 -7.30
C PRO A 161 7.36 16.71 -8.64
N PRO A 162 6.56 16.76 -9.71
CA PRO A 162 6.94 17.37 -10.97
C PRO A 162 7.39 18.83 -10.77
N GLY A 163 8.66 19.11 -11.07
CA GLY A 163 9.25 20.45 -10.87
C GLY A 163 9.46 20.86 -9.40
N GLY A 164 9.18 19.97 -8.45
CA GLY A 164 9.38 20.18 -7.02
C GLY A 164 10.72 19.64 -6.52
N ALA A 165 11.08 20.02 -5.28
CA ALA A 165 12.25 19.48 -4.62
C ALA A 165 12.01 18.05 -4.12
N ARG A 166 13.08 17.23 -4.13
CA ARG A 166 13.05 15.89 -3.54
C ARG A 166 12.95 15.98 -2.02
N GLN A 167 11.95 15.31 -1.45
CA GLN A 167 11.72 15.23 -0.01
C GLN A 167 11.84 13.77 0.44
N CYS A 168 12.48 13.53 1.58
CA CYS A 168 12.75 12.18 2.07
C CYS A 168 12.39 12.03 3.54
N THR A 169 11.99 10.82 3.93
CA THR A 169 11.76 10.43 5.32
C THR A 169 12.32 9.04 5.58
N SER A 170 12.87 8.83 6.77
CA SER A 170 13.22 7.52 7.34
C SER A 170 12.37 7.20 8.58
N ARG A 171 11.35 8.02 8.87
CA ARG A 171 10.47 7.85 10.02
C ARG A 171 9.39 6.84 9.68
N ARG A 172 9.36 5.70 10.38
CA ARG A 172 8.32 4.67 10.20
C ARG A 172 6.91 5.25 10.40
N GLY A 173 6.02 4.91 9.48
CA GLY A 173 4.69 5.50 9.34
C GLY A 173 4.69 6.91 8.76
N GLY A 174 5.84 7.49 8.43
CA GLY A 174 5.93 8.84 7.86
C GLY A 174 5.28 8.90 6.49
N VAL A 175 4.51 9.97 6.24
CA VAL A 175 3.74 10.17 5.01
C VAL A 175 4.32 11.34 4.22
N LEU A 176 4.61 11.10 2.95
CA LEU A 176 4.94 12.12 1.97
C LEU A 176 3.75 12.30 1.02
N SER A 177 3.38 13.54 0.75
CA SER A 177 2.36 13.99 -0.20
C SER A 177 3.04 14.72 -1.36
N SER A 178 2.57 14.53 -2.59
CA SER A 178 3.04 15.31 -3.74
C SER A 178 2.65 16.79 -3.67
N ALA A 179 1.64 17.14 -2.89
CA ALA A 179 1.18 18.52 -2.74
C ALA A 179 1.92 19.26 -1.62
N ASP A 180 2.04 18.62 -0.45
CA ASP A 180 2.48 19.29 0.79
C ASP A 180 3.84 18.78 1.31
N GLY A 181 4.38 17.73 0.69
CA GLY A 181 5.57 17.06 1.18
C GLY A 181 5.32 16.23 2.43
N TYR A 182 6.14 16.38 3.47
CA TYR A 182 5.98 15.59 4.69
C TYR A 182 4.76 16.07 5.49
N VAL A 183 3.74 15.22 5.60
CA VAL A 183 2.44 15.57 6.24
C VAL A 183 2.27 14.96 7.63
N GLY A 184 3.25 14.21 8.14
CA GLY A 184 3.19 13.60 9.47
C GLY A 184 3.32 12.08 9.45
N ARG A 185 2.76 11.43 10.47
CA ARG A 185 2.67 9.97 10.55
C ARG A 185 1.26 9.52 10.18
N VAL A 186 1.17 8.37 9.55
CA VAL A 186 -0.09 7.71 9.23
C VAL A 186 -0.76 7.27 10.53
N ASP A 187 -2.09 7.43 10.57
CA ASP A 187 -2.92 6.86 11.62
C ASP A 187 -2.84 5.31 11.58
N PRO A 188 -2.63 4.62 12.72
CA PRO A 188 -2.49 3.16 12.74
C PRO A 188 -3.73 2.41 12.24
N ASP A 189 -4.93 2.86 12.59
CA ASP A 189 -6.19 2.20 12.21
C ASP A 189 -6.47 2.40 10.73
N PHE A 190 -6.18 3.60 10.22
CA PHE A 190 -6.20 3.86 8.78
C PHE A 190 -5.21 2.98 8.03
N LEU A 191 -3.97 2.86 8.53
CA LEU A 191 -2.94 2.02 7.92
C LEU A 191 -3.38 0.55 7.90
N ALA A 192 -3.88 0.03 9.01
CA ALA A 192 -4.38 -1.34 9.11
C ALA A 192 -5.53 -1.58 8.11
N SER A 193 -6.47 -0.65 8.03
CA SER A 193 -7.58 -0.71 7.08
C SER A 193 -7.10 -0.67 5.62
N ALA A 194 -6.13 0.18 5.29
CA ALA A 194 -5.57 0.28 3.95
C ALA A 194 -4.82 -1.00 3.56
N LEU A 195 -4.02 -1.57 4.47
CA LEU A 195 -3.31 -2.83 4.24
C LEU A 195 -4.30 -4.00 4.06
N ALA A 196 -5.34 -4.09 4.90
CA ALA A 196 -6.37 -5.12 4.77
C ALA A 196 -7.14 -5.04 3.44
N ARG A 197 -7.32 -3.83 2.88
CA ARG A 197 -7.93 -3.66 1.55
C ARG A 197 -7.03 -4.13 0.41
N ILE A 198 -5.72 -4.04 0.57
CA ILE A 198 -4.74 -4.33 -0.49
C ILE A 198 -4.28 -5.78 -0.44
N ASP A 199 -3.80 -6.23 0.72
CA ASP A 199 -3.32 -7.60 0.91
C ASP A 199 -4.49 -8.58 1.19
N GLY A 200 -5.69 -8.05 1.41
CA GLY A 200 -6.83 -8.82 1.92
C GLY A 200 -6.80 -8.92 3.44
N THR A 201 -7.95 -9.19 4.05
CA THR A 201 -7.98 -9.64 5.43
C THR A 201 -7.30 -11.00 5.48
N PRO A 202 -6.32 -11.24 6.37
CA PRO A 202 -5.95 -12.58 6.71
C PRO A 202 -7.25 -13.31 7.06
N GLN A 203 -7.61 -14.33 6.31
CA GLN A 203 -8.71 -15.20 6.70
C GLN A 203 -8.24 -15.90 7.97
N ILE A 204 -8.54 -15.30 9.13
CA ILE A 204 -8.55 -16.02 10.39
C ILE A 204 -9.72 -16.98 10.25
N GLY A 205 -9.48 -18.14 9.61
CA GLY A 205 -10.47 -19.17 9.36
C GLY A 205 -11.41 -19.37 10.55
N THR A 206 -12.64 -18.90 10.39
CA THR A 206 -13.75 -19.07 11.34
C THR A 206 -14.52 -20.37 11.05
N GLY A 207 -13.84 -21.39 10.50
CA GLY A 207 -14.31 -22.76 10.66
C GLY A 207 -14.22 -23.14 12.14
N PRO A 208 -15.00 -24.10 12.66
CA PRO A 208 -14.79 -24.66 13.99
C PRO A 208 -13.35 -25.17 14.07
N ARG A 209 -12.46 -24.35 14.63
CA ARG A 209 -11.08 -24.72 14.85
C ARG A 209 -11.01 -25.43 16.17
N ASP A 210 -11.12 -26.75 16.09
CA ASP A 210 -10.43 -27.63 17.04
C ASP A 210 -8.94 -27.75 16.63
N THR A 211 -8.30 -26.62 16.30
CA THR A 211 -6.90 -26.56 15.84
C THR A 211 -6.24 -25.27 16.32
N THR A 212 -5.63 -25.35 17.50
CA THR A 212 -4.73 -24.36 18.13
C THR A 212 -3.41 -24.16 17.37
N GLY A 213 -3.25 -24.69 16.16
CA GLY A 213 -1.94 -24.77 15.51
C GLY A 213 -0.93 -25.63 16.29
N ILE A 214 -1.37 -26.31 17.35
CA ILE A 214 -0.67 -27.36 18.07
C ILE A 214 -1.50 -28.60 17.81
N GLY A 215 -0.91 -29.63 17.20
CA GLY A 215 -1.57 -30.94 17.12
C GLY A 215 -1.91 -31.43 18.53
N PRO A 216 -2.86 -32.37 18.69
CA PRO A 216 -3.14 -32.92 20.01
C PRO A 216 -1.84 -33.49 20.59
N ASP A 217 -1.49 -32.97 21.76
CA ASP A 217 -0.48 -33.42 22.71
C ASP A 217 0.95 -33.60 22.16
N ASN A 218 1.80 -32.61 22.40
CA ASN A 218 3.19 -32.92 22.71
C ASN A 218 3.15 -33.69 24.04
N PRO A 219 3.62 -34.96 24.12
CA PRO A 219 3.60 -35.71 25.38
C PRO A 219 4.32 -34.88 26.45
N PRO A 220 3.78 -34.82 27.69
CA PRO A 220 4.23 -33.90 28.73
C PRO A 220 5.71 -34.08 29.14
N ASP A 221 6.36 -35.15 28.65
CA ASP A 221 7.70 -35.54 29.03
C ASP A 221 8.81 -35.03 28.07
N ARG A 222 8.49 -34.22 27.05
CA ARG A 222 9.52 -33.58 26.23
C ARG A 222 9.79 -32.14 26.67
N GLN A 223 10.86 -31.97 27.43
CA GLN A 223 11.47 -30.67 27.65
C GLN A 223 11.93 -30.05 26.31
N PRO A 224 11.97 -28.71 26.21
CA PRO A 224 12.50 -28.03 25.03
C PRO A 224 13.95 -28.48 24.78
N VAL A 225 14.21 -29.10 23.63
CA VAL A 225 15.56 -29.47 23.23
C VAL A 225 16.16 -28.34 22.39
N SER A 226 17.20 -27.73 22.94
CA SER A 226 18.04 -26.78 22.20
C SER A 226 18.87 -27.52 21.15
N THR A 227 18.86 -27.05 19.90
CA THR A 227 19.73 -27.60 18.84
C THR A 227 21.18 -27.14 18.97
N THR A 228 21.44 -26.16 19.85
CA THR A 228 22.76 -25.62 20.19
C THR A 228 23.23 -25.99 21.60
N GLY A 229 22.42 -26.71 22.39
CA GLY A 229 22.77 -27.17 23.73
C GLY A 229 22.67 -26.12 24.83
N GLU A 230 22.03 -24.98 24.56
CA GLU A 230 21.80 -23.91 25.55
C GLU A 230 20.54 -24.20 26.36
N GLU A 231 20.64 -24.11 27.69
CA GLU A 231 19.52 -24.28 28.62
C GLU A 231 18.55 -23.09 28.52
N PRO A 232 17.23 -23.30 28.53
CA PRO A 232 16.27 -22.20 28.46
C PRO A 232 16.35 -21.33 29.71
N ASP A 233 16.64 -20.04 29.54
CA ASP A 233 16.62 -19.06 30.63
C ASP A 233 15.17 -18.65 30.96
N THR A 234 14.72 -19.01 32.16
CA THR A 234 13.35 -18.77 32.63
C THR A 234 13.09 -17.35 33.12
N GLY A 235 14.11 -16.50 33.23
CA GLY A 235 13.99 -15.15 33.79
C GLY A 235 13.58 -14.05 32.81
N ILE A 236 13.45 -14.35 31.52
CA ILE A 236 13.26 -13.31 30.48
C ILE A 236 11.86 -12.66 30.47
N PHE A 237 10.90 -13.27 31.17
CA PHE A 237 9.51 -12.80 31.21
C PHE A 237 9.14 -12.04 32.49
N ASP A 238 10.10 -11.83 33.39
CA ASP A 238 9.87 -11.15 34.67
C ASP A 238 10.12 -9.63 34.62
N ASP A 239 10.45 -9.07 33.45
CA ASP A 239 10.61 -7.62 33.29
C ASP A 239 9.25 -6.93 33.05
N PRO A 240 8.79 -6.02 33.93
CA PRO A 240 7.55 -5.29 33.73
C PRO A 240 7.69 -4.30 32.57
N VAL A 241 6.90 -4.52 31.52
CA VAL A 241 6.71 -3.55 30.43
C VAL A 241 6.13 -2.27 31.02
N ARG A 242 6.89 -1.16 30.89
CA ARG A 242 6.41 0.18 31.24
C ARG A 242 5.54 0.73 30.11
N GLU A 243 4.23 0.73 30.31
CA GLU A 243 3.29 1.54 29.53
C GLU A 243 3.20 2.93 30.17
N ASP A 244 3.84 3.93 29.56
CA ASP A 244 3.63 5.34 29.93
C ASP A 244 3.00 6.12 28.78
N THR A 245 1.73 6.47 29.02
CA THR A 245 1.05 7.73 28.68
C THR A 245 0.65 8.00 27.21
N ASP A 246 -0.59 7.65 26.88
CA ASP A 246 -1.38 8.33 25.84
C ASP A 246 -1.91 9.67 26.39
N VAL A 247 -1.75 10.74 25.62
CA VAL A 247 -2.32 12.06 25.90
C VAL A 247 -3.42 12.33 24.87
N GLY A 248 -4.66 12.28 25.33
CA GLY A 248 -5.84 12.63 24.54
C GLY A 248 -5.90 14.14 24.28
N ILE A 249 -6.05 14.53 23.01
CA ILE A 249 -6.33 15.91 22.61
C ILE A 249 -7.70 15.95 21.93
N PHE A 250 -8.73 15.44 22.63
CA PHE A 250 -10.09 15.99 22.70
C PHE A 250 -10.75 15.44 23.97
N GLY A 251 -11.02 16.29 24.96
CA GLY A 251 -12.03 16.00 25.98
C GLY A 251 -13.42 16.15 25.35
N GLY A 252 -14.43 15.36 25.68
CA GLY A 252 -14.50 14.24 26.60
C GLY A 252 -15.79 13.46 26.36
N GLY A 253 -15.79 12.21 26.80
CA GLY A 253 -16.94 11.32 26.85
C GLY A 253 -16.69 10.28 27.92
N GLU A 254 -16.48 10.78 29.14
CA GLU A 254 -16.49 9.99 30.36
C GLU A 254 -17.90 9.39 30.54
N GLU A 255 -17.96 8.18 31.07
CA GLU A 255 -19.18 7.56 31.57
C GLU A 255 -19.95 8.54 32.49
N ALA A 256 -21.19 8.86 32.14
CA ALA A 256 -22.19 9.31 33.11
C ALA A 256 -23.15 8.13 33.32
N GLY A 257 -23.24 7.51 34.50
CA GLY A 257 -23.56 8.18 35.74
C GLY A 257 -25.07 8.36 35.82
N THR A 258 -25.72 7.50 36.60
CA THR A 258 -27.18 7.46 36.83
C THR A 258 -27.75 8.86 37.09
N PRO A 259 -28.82 9.30 36.40
CA PRO A 259 -29.31 10.67 36.50
C PRO A 259 -30.00 10.92 37.85
N THR A 260 -29.54 11.91 38.61
CA THR A 260 -30.33 12.54 39.67
C THR A 260 -31.23 13.63 39.08
N LEU A 261 -32.49 13.61 39.49
CA LEU A 261 -33.68 14.35 39.03
C LEU A 261 -33.64 15.91 39.04
N GLY A 262 -32.48 16.55 38.84
CA GLY A 262 -32.33 18.00 39.01
C GLY A 262 -32.14 18.87 37.75
N THR A 263 -31.85 18.31 36.58
CA THR A 263 -31.27 19.10 35.46
C THR A 263 -32.03 19.07 34.13
N LEU A 264 -33.25 18.51 34.09
CA LEU A 264 -34.06 18.48 32.85
C LEU A 264 -34.99 19.68 32.67
N GLU A 265 -35.15 20.56 33.67
CA GLU A 265 -35.99 21.76 33.53
C GLU A 265 -35.28 22.97 32.89
N GLN A 266 -33.97 22.90 32.64
CA GLN A 266 -33.19 24.08 32.22
C GLN A 266 -32.73 24.06 30.76
N CYS A 267 -32.90 22.95 30.04
CA CYS A 267 -32.51 22.86 28.62
C CYS A 267 -33.68 23.06 27.64
N VAL A 268 -34.93 22.95 28.11
CA VAL A 268 -36.14 23.11 27.28
C VAL A 268 -36.52 24.58 27.08
N LEU A 269 -35.88 25.53 27.78
CA LEU A 269 -36.28 26.94 27.74
C LEU A 269 -35.55 27.83 26.71
N GLU A 270 -34.49 27.39 26.04
CA GLU A 270 -33.75 28.23 25.06
C GLU A 270 -33.83 27.78 23.59
N ALA A 271 -34.57 26.71 23.28
CA ALA A 271 -34.77 26.24 21.90
C ALA A 271 -36.06 26.75 21.22
N THR A 272 -36.82 27.65 21.84
CA THR A 272 -38.09 28.18 21.28
C THR A 272 -37.94 29.44 20.43
N GLN A 273 -36.73 29.84 20.04
CA GLN A 273 -36.53 31.07 19.24
C GLN A 273 -36.21 30.87 17.75
N PHE A 274 -36.05 29.64 17.28
CA PHE A 274 -35.89 29.35 15.84
C PHE A 274 -36.85 28.23 15.43
N ASN A 275 -38.02 28.66 14.97
CA ASN A 275 -39.24 27.91 14.69
C ASN A 275 -39.09 26.82 13.60
N PHE A 276 -38.45 25.69 13.91
CA PHE A 276 -38.39 24.51 13.05
C PHE A 276 -39.00 23.28 13.74
N THR A 277 -39.88 22.59 13.01
CA THR A 277 -40.55 21.36 13.47
C THR A 277 -39.78 20.12 13.01
N ALA A 278 -39.71 19.11 13.89
CA ALA A 278 -38.89 17.90 13.72
C ALA A 278 -39.17 17.04 12.48
N ASP A 279 -40.31 17.22 11.80
CA ASP A 279 -40.67 16.46 10.59
C ASP A 279 -39.95 16.93 9.31
N GLU A 280 -39.45 18.18 9.24
CA GLU A 280 -38.74 18.67 8.03
C GLU A 280 -37.25 18.25 7.96
N LEU A 281 -36.68 17.75 9.05
CA LEU A 281 -35.26 17.37 9.11
C LEU A 281 -34.96 15.95 8.62
N ILE A 282 -35.99 15.11 8.46
CA ILE A 282 -35.82 13.72 8.01
C ILE A 282 -35.80 13.63 6.47
N ASP A 283 -36.49 14.53 5.76
CA ASP A 283 -36.50 14.55 4.29
C ASP A 283 -35.23 15.19 3.67
N LEU A 284 -34.45 15.96 4.44
CA LEU A 284 -33.26 16.65 3.93
C LEU A 284 -32.01 15.76 3.82
N PHE A 285 -31.96 14.61 4.51
CA PHE A 285 -30.80 13.69 4.50
C PHE A 285 -30.93 12.52 3.51
N GLY A 286 -32.06 12.42 2.78
CA GLY A 286 -32.40 11.27 1.95
C GLY A 286 -31.93 11.29 0.49
N SER A 287 -31.39 12.40 -0.04
CA SER A 287 -31.00 12.44 -1.45
C SER A 287 -29.81 13.36 -1.76
N LEU A 288 -28.81 12.78 -2.46
CA LEU A 288 -27.85 13.43 -3.37
C LEU A 288 -26.85 14.41 -2.72
N SER A 289 -25.55 14.09 -2.79
CA SER A 289 -24.65 14.56 -3.85
C SER A 289 -24.51 16.09 -3.92
N ALA A 290 -23.32 16.54 -3.52
CA ALA A 290 -22.62 17.73 -3.99
C ALA A 290 -23.29 19.10 -3.77
N ALA A 291 -22.88 19.78 -2.69
CA ALA A 291 -22.51 21.19 -2.73
C ALA A 291 -21.68 21.53 -1.50
N ALA A 292 -20.52 22.13 -1.73
CA ALA A 292 -19.78 22.83 -0.69
C ALA A 292 -20.66 23.96 -0.12
N LEU A 293 -20.82 23.98 1.19
CA LEU A 293 -21.23 25.15 1.95
C LEU A 293 -20.25 25.30 3.12
N GLU A 294 -19.26 26.15 2.93
CA GLU A 294 -18.54 26.78 4.03
C GLU A 294 -19.52 27.73 4.76
N PHE A 295 -19.75 27.51 6.06
CA PHE A 295 -20.11 28.61 6.97
C PHE A 295 -19.44 28.39 8.34
N PRO A 296 -18.72 29.40 8.86
CA PRO A 296 -18.01 29.31 10.13
C PRO A 296 -18.95 29.77 11.25
N ALA A 297 -19.16 28.92 12.25
CA ALA A 297 -19.49 29.25 13.65
C ALA A 297 -20.48 28.23 14.25
N VAL A 298 -19.97 27.09 14.70
CA VAL A 298 -20.33 26.50 15.99
C VAL A 298 -19.10 25.75 16.47
N GLY A 299 -18.26 26.44 17.23
CA GLY A 299 -17.27 25.78 18.07
C GLY A 299 -17.97 25.26 19.32
N GLN A 300 -17.69 24.01 19.65
CA GLN A 300 -17.91 23.42 20.98
C GLN A 300 -19.37 23.35 21.46
N CYS A 301 -20.08 22.35 20.93
CA CYS A 301 -20.99 21.53 21.74
C CYS A 301 -20.69 20.08 21.40
N LEU A 302 -19.75 19.50 22.16
CA LEU A 302 -19.34 18.09 22.26
C LEU A 302 -19.31 17.27 20.96
#